data_AF-A0A3D2ASY3-F1
#
_entry.id   AF-A0A3D2ASY3-F1
#
_cell.length_a   1.000
_cell.length_b   1.000
_cell.length_c   1.000
_cell.angle_alpha   90.00
_cell.angle_beta   90.00
_cell.angle_gamma   90.00
#
_symmetry.space_group_name_H-M   'P 1'
#
loop_
_entity.id
_entity.type
_entity.pdbx_description
1 polymer ?
#
loop_
_entity_poly.entity_id
_entity_poly.type
_entity_poly.pdbx_seq_one_letter_code
_entity_poly.pdbx_strand_id
1 'polypeptide(L)'
;MKNKYGFTIVELLIVIVVIGILAAITIVAFNGVQTRAQNTQKFNEIKGWQKIFETYKADTGKYPDMADGTYCLGRGFPVGGNGDRRCRDFAGIGGTSVLESDNVTLMNALETVAKIPTPSNIPVGGTVGPYAQYSVSQINLMIWLKGSTGECPSGMIQSWADAPSSRLACVIVLSRS
;
A
#
# COMPACT_ATOMS: atom_id res chain seq x y z
N MET A 1 63.25 -2.31 -18.15
CA MET A 1 62.40 -3.11 -19.06
C MET A 1 61.06 -3.33 -18.38
N LYS A 2 59.93 -2.92 -18.97
CA LYS A 2 58.59 -3.07 -18.38
C LYS A 2 57.92 -4.31 -18.99
N ASN A 3 57.82 -5.39 -18.21
CA ASN A 3 57.02 -6.56 -18.59
C ASN A 3 55.54 -6.19 -18.59
N LYS A 4 54.91 -6.20 -19.76
CA LYS A 4 53.45 -6.15 -19.89
C LYS A 4 52.92 -7.57 -19.78
N TYR A 5 52.47 -7.96 -18.59
CA TYR A 5 51.65 -9.16 -18.41
C TYR A 5 50.24 -8.83 -18.93
N GLY A 6 49.85 -9.42 -20.05
CA GLY A 6 48.49 -9.33 -20.57
C GLY A 6 47.58 -10.31 -19.84
N PHE A 7 46.34 -9.90 -19.54
CA PHE A 7 45.31 -10.82 -19.07
C PHE A 7 45.01 -11.86 -20.14
N THR A 8 44.87 -13.12 -19.73
CA THR A 8 44.44 -14.19 -20.62
C THR A 8 42.94 -14.08 -20.91
N ILE A 9 42.54 -14.51 -22.11
CA ILE A 9 41.11 -14.58 -22.48
C ILE A 9 40.33 -15.47 -21.50
N VAL A 10 40.98 -16.52 -20.97
CA VAL A 10 40.38 -17.46 -20.02
C VAL A 10 40.09 -16.77 -18.67
N GLU A 11 41.01 -15.95 -18.16
CA GLU A 11 40.79 -15.19 -16.93
C GLU A 11 39.61 -14.22 -17.08
N LEU A 12 39.50 -13.54 -18.22
CA LEU A 12 38.37 -12.65 -18.47
C LEU A 12 37.05 -13.42 -18.63
N LEU A 13 37.09 -14.60 -19.25
CA LEU A 13 35.92 -15.46 -19.44
C LEU A 13 35.35 -15.96 -18.10
N ILE A 14 36.20 -16.41 -17.18
CA ILE A 14 35.74 -16.88 -15.88
C ILE A 14 35.10 -15.73 -15.08
N VAL A 15 35.68 -14.53 -15.15
CA VAL A 15 35.14 -13.35 -14.44
C VAL A 15 33.74 -13.00 -14.93
N ILE A 16 33.49 -12.95 -16.23
CA ILE A 16 32.16 -12.64 -16.75
C ILE A 16 31.12 -13.72 -16.40
N VAL A 17 31.54 -15.00 -16.38
CA VAL A 17 30.67 -16.11 -15.96
C VAL A 17 30.29 -15.99 -14.49
N VAL A 18 31.27 -15.71 -13.61
CA VAL A 18 31.02 -15.53 -12.18
C VAL A 18 30.11 -14.32 -11.92
N ILE A 19 30.35 -13.18 -12.58
CA ILE A 19 29.48 -12.00 -12.49
C ILE A 19 28.07 -12.33 -12.97
N GLY A 20 27.93 -13.09 -14.05
CA GLY A 20 26.62 -13.53 -14.58
C GLY A 20 25.82 -14.36 -13.59
N ILE A 21 26.46 -15.33 -12.92
CA ILE A 21 25.81 -16.18 -11.90
C ILE A 21 25.38 -15.34 -10.69
N LEU A 22 26.26 -14.47 -10.19
CA LEU A 22 25.96 -13.60 -9.05
C LEU A 22 24.83 -12.61 -9.37
N ALA A 23 24.82 -12.04 -10.57
CA ALA A 23 23.75 -11.15 -11.03
C ALA A 23 22.39 -11.86 -11.09
N ALA A 24 22.34 -13.11 -11.59
CA ALA A 24 21.09 -13.86 -11.66
C ALA A 24 20.50 -14.14 -10.26
N ILE A 25 21.31 -14.57 -9.30
CA ILE A 25 20.87 -14.85 -7.92
C ILE A 25 20.39 -13.56 -7.23
N THR A 26 21.13 -12.47 -7.39
CA THR A 26 20.80 -11.19 -6.74
C THR A 26 19.48 -10.61 -7.24
N ILE A 27 19.16 -10.72 -8.53
CA ILE A 27 17.88 -10.23 -9.09
C ILE A 27 16.67 -10.94 -8.46
N VAL A 28 16.71 -12.27 -8.33
CA VAL A 28 15.59 -13.03 -7.76
C VAL A 28 15.36 -12.69 -6.28
N ALA A 29 16.45 -12.57 -5.50
CA ALA A 29 16.38 -12.21 -4.10
C ALA A 29 15.83 -10.77 -3.89
N PHE A 30 16.22 -9.83 -4.76
CA PHE A 30 15.85 -8.42 -4.65
C PHE A 30 14.33 -8.18 -4.78
N ASN A 31 13.65 -8.92 -5.67
CA ASN A 31 12.20 -8.80 -5.89
C ASN A 31 11.38 -9.14 -4.63
N GLY A 32 11.81 -10.16 -3.87
CA GLY A 32 11.17 -10.56 -2.62
C GLY A 32 11.34 -9.51 -1.52
N VAL A 33 12.55 -8.95 -1.39
CA VAL A 33 12.85 -7.89 -0.40
C VAL A 33 12.07 -6.62 -0.70
N GLN A 34 12.00 -6.21 -1.97
CA GLN A 34 11.23 -5.03 -2.38
C GLN A 34 9.75 -5.19 -2.03
N THR A 35 9.15 -6.35 -2.26
CA THR A 35 7.74 -6.62 -1.94
C THR A 35 7.48 -6.52 -0.43
N ARG A 36 8.38 -7.08 0.40
CA ARG A 36 8.28 -6.97 1.87
C ARG A 36 8.41 -5.53 2.33
N ALA A 37 9.36 -4.77 1.80
CA ALA A 37 9.54 -3.36 2.12
C ALA A 37 8.30 -2.52 1.75
N GLN A 38 7.70 -2.76 0.59
CA GLN A 38 6.45 -2.13 0.16
C GLN A 38 5.28 -2.46 1.10
N ASN A 39 5.14 -3.74 1.50
CA ASN A 39 4.11 -4.14 2.45
C ASN A 39 4.32 -3.50 3.84
N THR A 40 5.57 -3.42 4.32
CA THR A 40 5.91 -2.73 5.58
C THR A 40 5.60 -1.25 5.52
N GLN A 41 5.92 -0.57 4.40
CA GLN A 41 5.59 0.84 4.20
C GLN A 41 4.07 1.06 4.28
N LYS A 42 3.30 0.23 3.57
CA LYS A 42 1.83 0.24 3.62
C LYS A 42 1.28 -0.04 5.01
N PHE A 43 1.84 -1.02 5.72
CA PHE A 43 1.44 -1.32 7.08
C PHE A 43 1.64 -0.14 8.04
N ASN A 44 2.79 0.54 7.94
CA ASN A 44 3.06 1.73 8.74
C ASN A 44 2.11 2.89 8.39
N GLU A 45 1.77 3.02 7.10
CA GLU A 45 0.81 4.01 6.62
C GLU A 45 -0.58 3.81 7.25
N ILE A 46 -1.13 2.60 7.21
CA ILE A 46 -2.45 2.31 7.80
C ILE A 46 -2.45 2.43 9.33
N LYS A 47 -1.32 2.14 9.99
CA LYS A 47 -1.17 2.39 11.44
C LYS A 47 -1.13 3.88 11.77
N GLY A 48 -0.53 4.69 10.91
CA GLY A 48 -0.62 6.15 11.00
C GLY A 48 -2.07 6.62 10.93
N TRP A 49 -2.85 6.09 9.98
CA TRP A 49 -4.28 6.38 9.87
C TRP A 49 -5.07 5.94 11.11
N GLN A 50 -4.84 4.72 11.61
CA GLN A 50 -5.46 4.26 12.86
C GLN A 50 -5.23 5.27 13.99
N LYS A 51 -3.97 5.73 14.17
CA LYS A 51 -3.64 6.71 15.20
C LYS A 51 -4.39 8.04 15.02
N ILE A 52 -4.51 8.53 13.79
CA ILE A 52 -5.22 9.78 13.48
C ILE A 52 -6.71 9.66 13.86
N PHE A 53 -7.35 8.55 13.51
CA PHE A 53 -8.73 8.27 13.89
C PHE A 53 -8.91 8.22 15.41
N GLU A 54 -8.03 7.48 16.11
CA GLU A 54 -8.08 7.38 17.57
C GLU A 54 -7.84 8.74 18.25
N THR A 55 -6.96 9.58 17.69
CA THR A 55 -6.74 10.96 18.18
C THR A 55 -7.99 11.80 17.99
N TYR A 56 -8.64 11.71 16.81
CA TYR A 56 -9.90 12.40 16.57
C TYR A 56 -10.99 12.00 17.56
N LYS A 57 -11.10 10.69 17.87
CA LYS A 57 -12.04 10.19 18.87
C LYS A 57 -11.70 10.68 20.27
N ALA A 58 -10.43 10.75 20.63
CA ALA A 58 -10.00 11.27 21.93
C ALA A 58 -10.37 12.76 22.10
N ASP A 59 -10.24 13.56 21.04
CA ASP A 59 -10.50 15.01 21.09
C ASP A 59 -12.00 15.36 21.00
N THR A 60 -12.76 14.63 20.18
CA THR A 60 -14.17 14.95 19.89
C THR A 60 -15.19 14.01 20.54
N GLY A 61 -14.71 12.95 21.19
CA GLY A 61 -15.52 11.91 21.83
C GLY A 61 -16.07 10.84 20.88
N LYS A 62 -15.96 11.03 19.55
CA LYS A 62 -16.46 10.09 18.53
C LYS A 62 -15.57 10.10 17.29
N TYR A 63 -15.66 9.07 16.45
CA TYR A 63 -15.01 9.10 15.13
C TYR A 63 -15.70 10.10 14.19
N PRO A 64 -15.02 10.56 13.11
CA PRO A 64 -15.63 11.46 12.13
C PRO A 64 -16.93 10.86 11.60
N ASP A 65 -18.00 11.63 11.64
CA ASP A 65 -19.31 11.16 11.22
C ASP A 65 -19.43 11.25 9.70
N MET A 66 -19.41 10.10 9.05
CA MET A 66 -19.58 9.96 7.60
C MET A 66 -20.77 9.05 7.34
N ALA A 67 -21.41 9.28 6.20
CA ALA A 67 -22.42 8.36 5.68
C ALA A 67 -21.80 6.98 5.39
N ASP A 68 -22.64 5.96 5.35
CA ASP A 68 -22.21 4.62 4.96
C ASP A 68 -21.67 4.66 3.53
N GLY A 69 -20.46 4.14 3.35
CA GLY A 69 -19.74 4.31 2.09
C GLY A 69 -18.25 4.01 2.21
N THR A 70 -17.53 4.17 1.10
CA THR A 70 -16.07 4.01 1.05
C THR A 70 -15.42 5.34 0.71
N TYR A 71 -14.41 5.74 1.48
CA TYR A 71 -13.72 7.01 1.31
C TYR A 71 -12.22 6.80 1.26
N CYS A 72 -11.55 7.44 0.31
CA CYS A 72 -10.10 7.41 0.23
C CYS A 72 -9.44 8.04 1.46
N LEU A 73 -8.34 7.46 1.95
CA LEU A 73 -7.59 8.01 3.08
C LEU A 73 -6.31 8.69 2.57
N GLY A 74 -6.37 10.00 2.41
CA GLY A 74 -5.28 10.83 1.90
C GLY A 74 -5.66 11.60 0.64
N ARG A 75 -4.67 12.23 0.03
CA ARG A 75 -4.83 13.01 -1.22
C ARG A 75 -3.68 12.71 -2.17
N GLY A 76 -3.90 12.94 -3.47
CA GLY A 76 -2.88 12.73 -4.49
C GLY A 76 -2.79 11.28 -4.98
N PHE A 77 -3.92 10.60 -5.06
CA PHE A 77 -4.00 9.26 -5.64
C PHE A 77 -3.80 9.28 -7.17
N PRO A 78 -3.46 8.13 -7.79
CA PRO A 78 -3.32 8.03 -9.24
C PRO A 78 -4.60 8.41 -9.97
N VAL A 79 -4.41 8.99 -11.15
CA VAL A 79 -5.49 9.35 -12.07
C VAL A 79 -5.88 8.13 -12.89
N GLY A 80 -7.17 7.77 -12.87
CA GLY A 80 -7.73 6.71 -13.70
C GLY A 80 -7.98 7.16 -15.14
N GLY A 81 -8.44 6.23 -15.99
CA GLY A 81 -8.58 6.45 -17.44
C GLY A 81 -9.52 7.60 -17.87
N ASN A 82 -10.39 8.08 -16.99
CA ASN A 82 -11.31 9.20 -17.23
C ASN A 82 -10.86 10.54 -16.62
N GLY A 83 -9.64 10.62 -16.08
CA GLY A 83 -9.11 11.87 -15.48
C GLY A 83 -9.36 12.04 -13.98
N ASP A 84 -10.16 11.17 -13.36
CA ASP A 84 -10.43 11.25 -11.92
C ASP A 84 -9.39 10.50 -11.08
N ARG A 85 -9.04 11.08 -9.93
CA ARG A 85 -8.17 10.42 -8.95
C ARG A 85 -8.92 9.37 -8.15
N ARG A 86 -8.31 8.21 -7.96
CA ARG A 86 -8.93 7.07 -7.26
C ARG A 86 -7.96 6.31 -6.38
N CYS A 87 -8.38 5.98 -5.17
CA CYS A 87 -7.60 5.13 -4.27
C CYS A 87 -7.84 3.63 -4.49
N ARG A 88 -9.00 3.26 -5.04
CA ARG A 88 -9.40 1.86 -5.30
C ARG A 88 -9.76 1.64 -6.76
N ASP A 89 -9.26 0.52 -7.30
CA ASP A 89 -9.47 0.08 -8.67
C ASP A 89 -9.23 1.19 -9.71
N PHE A 90 -8.17 1.99 -9.52
CA PHE A 90 -7.88 3.15 -10.37
C PHE A 90 -7.58 2.77 -11.84
N ALA A 91 -7.16 1.52 -12.07
CA ALA A 91 -6.88 0.99 -13.39
C ALA A 91 -8.15 0.59 -14.19
N GLY A 92 -9.33 0.51 -13.54
CA GLY A 92 -10.59 0.12 -14.19
C GLY A 92 -11.74 1.01 -13.73
N ILE A 93 -12.46 1.63 -14.67
CA ILE A 93 -13.65 2.42 -14.35
C ILE A 93 -14.80 1.42 -14.14
N GLY A 94 -15.01 1.01 -12.90
CA GLY A 94 -16.06 0.06 -12.50
C GLY A 94 -16.73 0.44 -11.18
N GLY A 95 -17.82 -0.25 -10.82
CA GLY A 95 -18.65 0.06 -9.65
C GLY A 95 -17.95 -0.10 -8.28
N THR A 96 -16.75 -0.66 -8.24
CA THR A 96 -15.94 -0.80 -7.01
C THR A 96 -14.91 0.32 -6.84
N SER A 97 -14.78 1.20 -7.84
CA SER A 97 -13.82 2.29 -7.84
C SER A 97 -14.25 3.39 -6.87
N VAL A 98 -13.27 4.00 -6.19
CA VAL A 98 -13.53 5.01 -5.14
C VAL A 98 -12.81 6.29 -5.52
N LEU A 99 -13.57 7.38 -5.66
CA LEU A 99 -13.07 8.69 -6.05
C LEU A 99 -12.42 9.41 -4.87
N GLU A 100 -11.31 10.10 -5.13
CA GLU A 100 -10.69 10.99 -4.15
C GLU A 100 -11.62 12.17 -3.80
N SER A 101 -12.44 12.65 -4.74
CA SER A 101 -13.37 13.77 -4.52
C SER A 101 -14.35 13.56 -3.38
N ASP A 102 -14.67 12.30 -3.07
CA ASP A 102 -15.70 11.96 -2.09
C ASP A 102 -15.17 12.04 -0.65
N ASN A 103 -13.84 12.11 -0.47
CA ASN A 103 -13.21 12.09 0.84
C ASN A 103 -13.03 13.47 1.49
N VAL A 104 -13.41 14.57 0.81
CA VAL A 104 -13.10 15.95 1.24
C VAL A 104 -13.57 16.21 2.67
N THR A 105 -14.81 15.84 3.01
CA THR A 105 -15.38 16.01 4.35
C THR A 105 -14.59 15.24 5.40
N LEU A 106 -14.22 13.98 5.11
CA LEU A 106 -13.45 13.15 6.02
C LEU A 106 -12.05 13.72 6.25
N MET A 107 -11.36 14.12 5.17
CA MET A 107 -10.01 14.66 5.27
C MET A 107 -9.99 15.98 6.06
N ASN A 108 -10.96 16.87 5.81
CA ASN A 108 -11.06 18.13 6.54
C ASN A 108 -11.32 17.91 8.04
N ALA A 109 -12.13 16.90 8.39
CA ALA A 109 -12.35 16.54 9.80
C ALA A 109 -11.06 16.03 10.46
N LEU A 110 -10.35 15.10 9.83
CA LEU A 110 -9.12 14.51 10.38
C LEU A 110 -7.95 15.50 10.45
N GLU A 111 -7.92 16.50 9.56
CA GLU A 111 -6.91 17.57 9.58
C GLU A 111 -6.95 18.46 10.82
N THR A 112 -8.08 18.49 11.53
CA THR A 112 -8.21 19.27 12.77
C THR A 112 -7.34 18.73 13.90
N VAL A 113 -7.01 17.44 13.88
CA VAL A 113 -6.27 16.76 14.96
C VAL A 113 -4.87 16.33 14.57
N ALA A 114 -4.60 16.13 13.28
CA ALA A 114 -3.29 15.67 12.82
C ALA A 114 -2.99 16.05 11.37
N LYS A 115 -1.71 16.14 11.05
CA LYS A 115 -1.25 16.26 9.67
C LYS A 115 -1.52 14.95 8.91
N ILE A 116 -2.23 15.06 7.79
CA ILE A 116 -2.55 13.93 6.93
C ILE A 116 -1.29 13.38 6.25
N PRO A 117 -1.01 12.06 6.34
CA PRO A 117 0.10 11.45 5.62
C PRO A 117 -0.19 11.41 4.13
N THR A 118 0.87 11.58 3.32
CA THR A 118 0.79 11.37 1.88
C THR A 118 0.73 9.87 1.58
N PRO A 119 -0.22 9.41 0.75
CA PRO A 119 -0.35 8.00 0.45
C PRO A 119 0.86 7.47 -0.31
N SER A 120 1.26 6.23 -0.03
CA SER A 120 2.43 5.62 -0.71
C SER A 120 2.19 5.40 -2.21
N ASN A 121 0.93 5.34 -2.65
CA ASN A 121 0.54 5.13 -4.04
C ASN A 121 1.16 3.88 -4.70
N ILE A 122 1.59 2.90 -3.90
CA ILE A 122 2.16 1.65 -4.42
C ILE A 122 1.01 0.75 -4.88
N PRO A 123 0.89 0.41 -6.18
CA PRO A 123 -0.23 -0.35 -6.68
C PRO A 123 -0.14 -1.84 -6.36
N VAL A 124 -1.29 -2.44 -6.05
CA VAL A 124 -1.53 -3.87 -5.87
C VAL A 124 -2.77 -4.23 -6.67
N GLY A 125 -2.57 -4.86 -7.83
CA GLY A 125 -3.66 -5.25 -8.73
C GLY A 125 -4.58 -4.11 -9.15
N GLY A 126 -4.03 -2.94 -9.50
CA GLY A 126 -4.80 -1.78 -9.92
C GLY A 126 -5.45 -0.99 -8.79
N THR A 127 -5.14 -1.30 -7.53
CA THR A 127 -5.56 -0.53 -6.35
C THR A 127 -4.34 -0.02 -5.59
N VAL A 128 -4.37 1.22 -5.10
CA VAL A 128 -3.29 1.76 -4.27
C VAL A 128 -3.61 1.71 -2.78
N GLY A 129 -4.84 2.11 -2.41
CA GLY A 129 -5.24 2.36 -1.02
C GLY A 129 -4.35 3.41 -0.32
N PRO A 130 -4.58 3.69 0.97
CA PRO A 130 -5.61 3.13 1.84
C PRO A 130 -6.97 3.82 1.68
N TYR A 131 -8.02 3.19 2.19
CA TYR A 131 -9.37 3.75 2.23
C TYR A 131 -10.13 3.25 3.46
N ALA A 132 -11.13 4.01 3.92
CA ALA A 132 -12.01 3.66 5.02
C ALA A 132 -13.38 3.26 4.47
N GLN A 133 -13.94 2.17 5.01
CA GLN A 133 -15.33 1.80 4.78
C GLN A 133 -16.13 2.09 6.05
N TYR A 134 -17.14 2.93 5.91
CA TYR A 134 -18.07 3.28 6.97
C TYR A 134 -19.30 2.39 6.88
N SER A 135 -19.65 1.82 8.02
CA SER A 135 -20.93 1.16 8.26
C SER A 135 -21.57 1.72 9.52
N VAL A 136 -22.82 1.35 9.77
CA VAL A 136 -23.58 1.75 10.96
C VAL A 136 -22.87 1.51 12.29
N SER A 137 -22.06 0.45 12.41
CA SER A 137 -21.44 0.03 13.68
C SER A 137 -19.92 0.13 13.69
N GLN A 138 -19.29 0.14 12.52
CA GLN A 138 -17.84 -0.02 12.40
C GLN A 138 -17.25 0.84 11.28
N ILE A 139 -16.00 1.24 11.47
CA ILE A 139 -15.15 1.83 10.45
C ILE A 139 -14.02 0.84 10.15
N ASN A 140 -13.96 0.42 8.90
CA ASN A 140 -12.99 -0.56 8.41
C ASN A 140 -11.90 0.18 7.63
N LEU A 141 -10.73 0.34 8.24
CA LEU A 141 -9.55 0.91 7.58
C LEU A 141 -8.88 -0.18 6.75
N MET A 142 -8.97 -0.08 5.43
CA MET A 142 -8.52 -1.11 4.50
C MET A 142 -7.24 -0.74 3.77
N ILE A 143 -6.41 -1.76 3.53
CA ILE A 143 -5.23 -1.65 2.68
C ILE A 143 -5.00 -2.92 1.85
N TRP A 144 -4.31 -2.74 0.73
CA TRP A 144 -3.97 -3.82 -0.19
C TRP A 144 -2.47 -4.12 -0.14
N LEU A 145 -2.15 -5.37 0.17
CA LEU A 145 -0.79 -5.91 0.23
C LEU A 145 -0.59 -6.93 -0.88
N LYS A 146 0.66 -7.09 -1.31
CA LYS A 146 1.02 -8.26 -2.12
C LYS A 146 1.22 -9.44 -1.19
N GLY A 147 0.45 -10.51 -1.37
CA GLY A 147 0.50 -11.68 -0.50
C GLY A 147 -0.65 -12.64 -0.73
N SER A 148 -0.71 -13.65 0.14
CA SER A 148 -1.67 -14.75 0.14
C SER A 148 -2.50 -14.80 1.42
N THR A 149 -3.47 -15.70 1.47
CA THR A 149 -4.30 -15.93 2.65
C THR A 149 -3.44 -16.21 3.89
N GLY A 150 -3.75 -15.53 4.99
CA GLY A 150 -3.09 -15.67 6.30
C GLY A 150 -1.90 -14.73 6.49
N GLU A 151 -1.51 -13.92 5.50
CA GLU A 151 -0.29 -13.09 5.57
C GLU A 151 -0.55 -11.65 6.06
N CYS A 152 -1.74 -11.35 6.60
CA CYS A 152 -2.00 -10.02 7.15
C CYS A 152 -1.10 -9.76 8.38
N PRO A 153 -0.49 -8.56 8.48
CA PRO A 153 0.31 -8.19 9.64
C PRO A 153 -0.48 -8.20 10.95
N SER A 154 0.22 -8.34 12.07
CA SER A 154 -0.39 -8.34 13.40
C SER A 154 -1.25 -7.09 13.65
N GLY A 155 -2.41 -7.31 14.29
CA GLY A 155 -3.40 -6.27 14.54
C GLY A 155 -4.22 -5.87 13.31
N MET A 156 -4.21 -6.69 12.26
CA MET A 156 -5.10 -6.59 11.11
C MET A 156 -5.82 -7.92 10.88
N ILE A 157 -7.02 -7.85 10.32
CA ILE A 157 -7.83 -9.01 9.94
C ILE A 157 -7.79 -9.14 8.41
N GLN A 158 -7.70 -10.35 7.89
CA GLN A 158 -7.87 -10.58 6.46
C GLN A 158 -9.34 -10.40 6.08
N SER A 159 -9.60 -9.49 5.16
CA SER A 159 -10.94 -9.26 4.60
C SER A 159 -11.14 -10.05 3.30
N TRP A 160 -10.10 -10.18 2.47
CA TRP A 160 -10.17 -10.85 1.18
C TRP A 160 -8.77 -11.23 0.69
N ALA A 161 -8.66 -12.28 -0.11
CA ALA A 161 -7.42 -12.62 -0.82
C ALA A 161 -7.73 -13.26 -2.18
N ASP A 162 -6.84 -13.05 -3.15
CA ASP A 162 -6.84 -13.71 -4.46
C ASP A 162 -5.46 -14.28 -4.73
N ALA A 163 -5.36 -15.59 -4.57
CA ALA A 163 -4.11 -16.33 -4.70
C ALA A 163 -3.47 -16.21 -6.10
N PRO A 164 -4.20 -16.35 -7.22
CA PRO A 164 -3.66 -16.14 -8.57
C PRO A 164 -2.93 -14.82 -8.78
N SER A 165 -3.45 -13.72 -8.22
CA SER A 165 -2.87 -12.38 -8.42
C SER A 165 -2.00 -11.91 -7.25
N SER A 166 -1.80 -12.76 -6.24
CA SER A 166 -1.07 -12.43 -5.00
C SER A 166 -1.55 -11.13 -4.37
N ARG A 167 -2.88 -10.93 -4.32
CA ARG A 167 -3.51 -9.74 -3.75
C ARG A 167 -4.15 -10.10 -2.42
N LEU A 168 -3.85 -9.33 -1.40
CA LEU A 168 -4.39 -9.51 -0.05
C LEU A 168 -4.98 -8.18 0.44
N ALA A 169 -6.23 -8.21 0.90
CA ALA A 169 -6.88 -7.10 1.56
C ALA A 169 -6.90 -7.32 3.07
N CYS A 170 -6.27 -6.41 3.82
CA CYS A 170 -6.22 -6.42 5.27
C CYS A 170 -6.96 -5.21 5.83
N VAL A 171 -7.63 -5.40 6.97
CA VAL A 171 -8.47 -4.38 7.61
C VAL A 171 -8.12 -4.19 9.08
N ILE A 172 -8.17 -2.94 9.54
CA ILE A 172 -8.25 -2.58 10.96
C ILE A 172 -9.68 -2.11 11.23
N VAL A 173 -10.35 -2.76 12.18
CA VAL A 173 -11.75 -2.47 12.52
C VAL A 173 -11.79 -1.54 13.72
N LEU A 174 -12.47 -0.40 13.57
CA LEU A 174 -12.73 0.56 14.64
C LEU A 174 -14.22 0.52 15.00
N SER A 175 -14.54 0.38 16.29
CA SER A 175 -15.93 0.41 16.77
C SER A 175 -16.46 1.85 16.86
N ARG A 176 -17.59 2.15 16.21
CA ARG A 176 -18.22 3.49 16.25
C ARG A 176 -18.93 3.81 17.58
N SER A 177 -18.97 2.85 18.51
CA SER A 177 -19.51 3.01 19.87
C SER A 177 -18.79 4.08 20.69
#